data_AF-A0A165F5M6-F1
#
_entry.id   AF-A0A165F5M6-F1
#
_cell.length_a   1.000
_cell.length_b   1.000
_cell.length_c   1.000
_cell.angle_alpha   90.00
_cell.angle_beta   90.00
_cell.angle_gamma   90.00
#
_symmetry.space_group_name_H-M   'P 1'
#
loop_
_entity.id
_entity.type
_entity.pdbx_description
1 polymer ?
#
loop_
_entity_poly.entity_id
_entity_poly.type
_entity_poly.pdbx_seq_one_letter_code
_entity_poly.pdbx_strand_id
1 'polypeptide(L)'
;MAVDMREVTVIPLAVQEQMLAKLPLLIADERFVDDAGKEWHPVGGKPGLVLVDYGQARVAVELKRRFGVPLMLWFPEAGFAYTRYPCASQVKKYMMMNNRFFGPFEKGGKARGYADEVESMYANEELRAGRSFNEIGRDCWHRSTRTLNDLVNIRGIPPYFWYEDSPHDIFVGYIWDLLRGMVDLHENIDGVLLNAVPTIVCINPTWTCKRLTGIHA
;
A
#
# COMPACT_ATOMS: atom_id res chain seq x y z
N MET A 1 -3.79 28.24 5.84
CA MET A 1 -4.02 27.64 4.51
C MET A 1 -3.64 26.17 4.62
N ALA A 2 -4.49 25.26 4.17
CA ALA A 2 -4.12 23.84 4.11
C ALA A 2 -3.06 23.65 3.02
N VAL A 3 -2.00 22.89 3.31
CA VAL A 3 -0.98 22.51 2.32
C VAL A 3 -1.62 21.59 1.29
N ASP A 4 -1.35 21.81 0.01
CA ASP A 4 -1.85 20.96 -1.07
C ASP A 4 -1.31 19.53 -0.91
N MET A 5 -2.16 18.51 -0.92
CA MET A 5 -1.75 17.11 -0.73
C MET A 5 -0.78 16.60 -1.79
N ARG A 6 -0.67 17.28 -2.95
CA ARG A 6 0.33 16.96 -3.98
C ARG A 6 1.75 17.34 -3.56
N GLU A 7 1.88 18.27 -2.63
CA GLU A 7 3.17 18.75 -2.10
C GLU A 7 3.62 17.95 -0.87
N VAL A 8 2.71 17.16 -0.28
CA VAL A 8 2.99 16.35 0.90
C VAL A 8 3.34 14.93 0.47
N THR A 9 4.48 14.46 0.94
CA THR A 9 4.98 13.10 0.70
C THR A 9 5.12 12.37 2.02
N VAL A 10 4.98 11.05 2.03
CA VAL A 10 5.11 10.26 3.27
C VAL A 10 6.51 10.42 3.86
N ILE A 11 7.51 10.43 2.98
CA ILE A 11 8.90 10.79 3.28
C ILE A 11 9.20 12.05 2.48
N PRO A 12 9.69 13.14 3.09
CA PRO A 12 10.03 14.36 2.35
C PRO A 12 10.95 14.07 1.15
N LEU A 13 10.70 14.72 0.00
CA LEU A 13 11.42 14.45 -1.25
C LEU A 13 12.96 14.51 -1.08
N ALA A 14 13.47 15.53 -0.39
CA ALA A 14 14.91 15.66 -0.12
C ALA A 14 15.49 14.45 0.63
N VAL A 15 14.72 13.87 1.57
CA VAL A 15 15.11 12.66 2.29
C VAL A 15 15.07 11.45 1.36
N GLN A 16 14.07 11.34 0.47
CA GLN A 16 14.03 10.27 -0.54
C GLN A 16 15.26 10.32 -1.47
N GLU A 17 15.63 11.51 -1.96
CA GLU A 17 16.80 11.71 -2.82
C GLU A 17 18.09 11.31 -2.12
N GLN A 18 18.24 11.69 -0.84
CA GLN A 18 19.37 11.27 -0.01
C GLN A 18 19.42 9.76 0.20
N MET A 19 18.29 9.13 0.48
CA MET A 19 18.21 7.67 0.60
C MET A 19 18.63 6.99 -0.70
N LEU A 20 18.10 7.45 -1.84
CA LEU A 20 18.43 6.95 -3.18
C LEU A 20 19.92 7.12 -3.51
N ALA A 21 20.52 8.25 -3.15
CA ALA A 21 21.94 8.53 -3.37
C ALA A 21 22.85 7.62 -2.52
N LYS A 22 22.39 7.17 -1.35
CA LYS A 22 23.13 6.27 -0.45
C LYS A 22 22.95 4.78 -0.81
N LEU A 23 21.94 4.41 -1.62
CA LEU A 23 21.70 3.02 -2.01
C LEU A 23 22.92 2.32 -2.66
N PRO A 24 23.66 2.93 -3.62
CA PRO A 24 24.83 2.28 -4.21
C PRO A 24 25.88 1.88 -3.17
N LEU A 25 26.11 2.73 -2.16
CA LEU A 25 27.06 2.49 -1.07
C LEU A 25 26.60 1.32 -0.20
N LEU A 26 25.32 1.28 0.14
CA LEU A 26 24.72 0.17 0.89
C LEU A 26 24.80 -1.16 0.13
N ILE A 27 24.60 -1.14 -1.19
CA ILE A 27 24.65 -2.34 -2.03
C ILE A 27 26.09 -2.81 -2.26
N ALA A 28 27.04 -1.89 -2.36
CA ALA A 28 28.47 -2.18 -2.48
C ALA A 28 29.12 -2.60 -1.15
N ASP A 29 28.36 -2.57 -0.04
CA ASP A 29 28.86 -2.81 1.31
C ASP A 29 30.00 -1.84 1.67
N GLU A 30 29.83 -0.56 1.34
CA GLU A 30 30.79 0.50 1.59
C GLU A 30 30.44 1.32 2.84
N ARG A 31 31.47 1.89 3.47
CA ARG A 31 31.32 2.83 4.58
C ARG A 31 30.68 4.13 4.08
N PHE A 32 29.76 4.70 4.86
CA PHE A 32 29.22 6.03 4.61
C PHE A 32 28.88 6.76 5.92
N VAL A 33 28.64 8.08 5.84
CA VAL A 33 28.19 8.91 6.96
C VAL A 33 26.76 9.36 6.69
N ASP A 34 25.88 9.20 7.66
CA ASP A 34 24.51 9.69 7.55
C ASP A 34 24.40 11.19 7.89
N ASP A 35 23.19 11.74 7.74
CA ASP A 35 22.96 13.17 7.92
C ASP A 35 23.02 13.60 9.39
N ALA A 36 23.03 12.64 10.33
CA ALA A 36 23.30 12.87 11.74
C ALA A 36 24.80 12.82 12.08
N GLY A 37 25.68 12.68 11.08
CA GLY A 37 27.11 12.56 11.26
C GLY A 37 27.54 11.20 11.79
N LYS A 38 26.64 10.22 11.84
CA LYS A 38 26.96 8.87 12.28
C LYS A 38 27.56 8.09 11.12
N GLU A 39 28.68 7.46 11.41
CA GLU A 39 29.34 6.55 10.50
C GLU A 39 28.70 5.17 10.52
N TRP A 40 28.44 4.65 9.32
CA TRP A 40 27.94 3.30 9.09
C TRP A 40 29.02 2.48 8.41
N HIS A 41 29.34 1.35 9.02
CA HIS A 41 30.33 0.40 8.52
C HIS A 41 29.67 -0.69 7.66
N PRO A 42 30.45 -1.33 6.77
CA PRO A 42 30.03 -2.52 6.03
C PRO A 42 29.43 -3.60 6.95
N VAL A 43 28.37 -4.24 6.50
CA VAL A 43 27.68 -5.34 7.21
C VAL A 43 28.10 -6.72 6.71
N GLY A 44 28.95 -6.80 5.69
CA GLY A 44 29.53 -8.04 5.17
C GLY A 44 28.85 -8.58 3.91
N GLY A 45 28.04 -7.77 3.23
CA GLY A 45 27.53 -8.10 1.90
C GLY A 45 26.21 -7.42 1.51
N LYS A 46 25.87 -7.59 0.23
CA LYS A 46 24.60 -7.11 -0.33
C LYS A 46 23.40 -7.78 0.35
N PRO A 47 22.33 -7.03 0.70
CA PRO A 47 21.10 -7.60 1.23
C PRO A 47 20.47 -8.63 0.28
N GLY A 48 20.14 -9.81 0.81
CA GLY A 48 19.42 -10.87 0.06
C GLY A 48 17.90 -10.65 0.00
N LEU A 49 17.36 -9.79 0.85
CA LEU A 49 15.94 -9.44 0.96
C LEU A 49 15.82 -8.12 1.72
N VAL A 50 14.84 -7.29 1.35
CA VAL A 50 14.46 -6.08 2.11
C VAL A 50 13.00 -6.17 2.52
N LEU A 51 12.75 -5.97 3.82
CA LEU A 51 11.41 -5.74 4.35
C LEU A 51 11.10 -4.26 4.25
N VAL A 52 9.96 -3.91 3.66
CA VAL A 52 9.62 -2.51 3.36
C VAL A 52 8.20 -2.20 3.84
N ASP A 53 8.04 -1.06 4.51
CA ASP A 53 6.73 -0.47 4.78
C ASP A 53 6.23 0.35 3.56
N TYR A 54 4.91 0.44 3.36
CA TYR A 54 4.36 1.16 2.21
C TYR A 54 4.77 2.65 2.14
N GLY A 55 5.16 3.28 3.24
CA GLY A 55 5.67 4.65 3.26
C GLY A 55 7.03 4.82 2.58
N GLN A 56 7.78 3.73 2.41
CA GLN A 56 9.09 3.69 1.74
C GLN A 56 9.00 3.20 0.29
N ALA A 57 7.79 3.07 -0.26
CA ALA A 57 7.52 2.49 -1.57
C ALA A 57 8.46 2.99 -2.67
N ARG A 58 8.58 4.32 -2.84
CA ARG A 58 9.38 4.93 -3.91
C ARG A 58 10.86 4.54 -3.84
N VAL A 59 11.45 4.52 -2.64
CA VAL A 59 12.87 4.17 -2.46
C VAL A 59 13.08 2.66 -2.63
N ALA A 60 12.16 1.85 -2.10
CA ALA A 60 12.27 0.40 -2.15
C ALA A 60 12.08 -0.18 -3.56
N VAL A 61 11.17 0.38 -4.35
CA VAL A 61 11.02 -0.07 -5.74
C VAL A 61 12.31 0.14 -6.53
N GLU A 62 13.03 1.24 -6.28
CA GLU A 62 14.33 1.48 -6.90
C GLU A 62 15.42 0.48 -6.46
N LEU A 63 15.38 -0.01 -5.22
CA LEU A 63 16.27 -1.10 -4.76
C LEU A 63 16.11 -2.34 -5.63
N LYS A 64 14.87 -2.72 -5.95
CA LYS A 64 14.60 -3.86 -6.84
C LYS A 64 14.95 -3.56 -8.28
N ARG A 65 14.48 -2.44 -8.83
CA ARG A 65 14.70 -2.09 -10.24
C ARG A 65 16.17 -1.94 -10.60
N ARG A 66 16.96 -1.28 -9.75
CA ARG A 66 18.38 -0.98 -10.03
C ARG A 66 19.32 -2.10 -9.62
N PHE A 67 19.03 -2.78 -8.52
CA PHE A 67 19.98 -3.72 -7.91
C PHE A 67 19.46 -5.15 -7.81
N GLY A 68 18.22 -5.42 -8.23
CA GLY A 68 17.63 -6.77 -8.21
C GLY A 68 17.46 -7.34 -6.80
N VAL A 69 17.35 -6.49 -5.78
CA VAL A 69 17.12 -6.94 -4.39
C VAL A 69 15.64 -7.32 -4.22
N PRO A 70 15.32 -8.53 -3.76
CA PRO A 70 13.95 -8.93 -3.48
C PRO A 70 13.31 -8.06 -2.40
N LEU A 71 12.01 -7.80 -2.54
CA LEU A 71 11.23 -6.96 -1.63
C LEU A 71 10.09 -7.76 -1.00
N MET A 72 9.92 -7.64 0.31
CA MET A 72 8.70 -8.07 1.00
C MET A 72 8.02 -6.88 1.64
N LEU A 73 6.77 -6.63 1.28
CA LEU A 73 5.96 -5.61 1.93
C LEU A 73 5.61 -6.08 3.34
N TRP A 74 6.10 -5.39 4.35
CA TRP A 74 5.54 -5.47 5.69
C TRP A 74 4.31 -4.56 5.75
N PHE A 75 3.14 -5.16 5.85
CA PHE A 75 1.88 -4.44 5.92
C PHE A 75 1.42 -4.40 7.38
N PRO A 76 1.60 -3.27 8.09
CA PRO A 76 1.36 -3.21 9.54
C PRO A 76 -0.13 -3.21 9.90
N GLU A 77 -1.01 -2.87 8.95
CA GLU A 77 -2.45 -2.87 9.19
C GLU A 77 -3.03 -4.29 9.25
N ALA A 78 -4.27 -4.38 9.73
CA ALA A 78 -4.99 -5.63 9.80
C ALA A 78 -5.14 -6.26 8.41
N GLY A 79 -5.05 -7.60 8.34
CA GLY A 79 -5.11 -8.33 7.08
C GLY A 79 -6.35 -8.03 6.22
N PHE A 80 -7.47 -7.61 6.81
CA PHE A 80 -8.67 -7.21 6.05
C PHE A 80 -8.41 -5.98 5.16
N ALA A 81 -7.58 -5.05 5.62
CA ALA A 81 -7.22 -3.85 4.88
C ALA A 81 -6.34 -4.21 3.67
N TYR A 82 -5.56 -5.29 3.77
CA TYR A 82 -4.85 -5.87 2.64
C TYR A 82 -5.78 -6.73 1.76
N THR A 83 -6.24 -7.88 2.23
CA THR A 83 -7.11 -8.80 1.47
C THR A 83 -7.81 -9.74 2.44
N ARG A 84 -9.10 -10.09 2.21
CA ARG A 84 -9.68 -11.29 2.83
C ARG A 84 -10.17 -12.28 1.76
N TYR A 85 -9.51 -13.43 1.64
CA TYR A 85 -10.18 -14.73 1.43
C TYR A 85 -9.38 -15.85 2.12
N PRO A 86 -10.01 -16.91 2.66
CA PRO A 86 -9.37 -17.91 3.50
C PRO A 86 -8.73 -19.05 2.69
N CYS A 87 -7.84 -19.77 3.37
CA CYS A 87 -7.52 -21.18 3.16
C CYS A 87 -6.68 -21.54 1.91
N ALA A 88 -5.36 -21.43 2.09
CA ALA A 88 -4.35 -22.51 1.96
C ALA A 88 -4.27 -23.45 0.73
N SER A 89 -5.07 -23.32 -0.34
CA SER A 89 -5.02 -24.34 -1.41
C SER A 89 -4.96 -23.90 -2.87
N GLN A 90 -5.01 -22.60 -3.21
CA GLN A 90 -4.78 -22.15 -4.61
C GLN A 90 -3.97 -20.85 -4.68
N VAL A 91 -2.66 -21.00 -4.51
CA VAL A 91 -1.66 -19.93 -4.46
C VAL A 91 -1.20 -19.55 -5.87
N LYS A 92 -1.66 -18.40 -6.36
CA LYS A 92 -0.94 -17.40 -7.21
C LYS A 92 -1.89 -16.56 -8.07
N LYS A 93 -2.94 -17.15 -8.64
CA LYS A 93 -3.76 -16.46 -9.66
C LYS A 93 -4.90 -15.59 -9.11
N TYR A 94 -5.40 -15.89 -7.91
CA TYR A 94 -6.59 -15.23 -7.34
C TYR A 94 -6.30 -14.20 -6.24
N MET A 95 -5.06 -14.14 -5.75
CA MET A 95 -4.64 -13.17 -4.74
C MET A 95 -4.51 -11.75 -5.31
N MET A 96 -4.32 -11.63 -6.64
CA MET A 96 -4.26 -10.34 -7.34
C MET A 96 -5.61 -9.64 -7.51
N MET A 97 -6.75 -10.32 -7.29
CA MET A 97 -8.06 -9.82 -7.72
C MET A 97 -9.00 -9.35 -6.59
N ASN A 98 -8.65 -9.53 -5.31
CA ASN A 98 -9.57 -9.24 -4.18
C ASN A 98 -8.87 -8.49 -3.02
N ASN A 99 -8.10 -7.46 -3.36
CA ASN A 99 -7.42 -6.57 -2.39
C ASN A 99 -8.20 -5.25 -2.29
N ARG A 100 -8.39 -4.71 -1.08
CA ARG A 100 -9.09 -3.42 -0.88
C ARG A 100 -8.29 -2.25 -1.46
N PHE A 101 -6.97 -2.26 -1.34
CA PHE A 101 -6.11 -1.24 -1.96
C PHE A 101 -5.86 -1.55 -3.43
N PHE A 102 -5.52 -2.78 -3.78
CA PHE A 102 -5.00 -3.12 -5.13
C PHE A 102 -5.98 -3.82 -6.06
N GLY A 103 -7.18 -4.14 -5.57
CA GLY A 103 -8.22 -4.75 -6.36
C GLY A 103 -8.77 -3.79 -7.42
N PRO A 104 -9.59 -4.31 -8.34
CA PRO A 104 -10.22 -3.48 -9.36
C PRO A 104 -11.08 -2.39 -8.72
N PHE A 105 -10.91 -1.16 -9.18
CA PHE A 105 -11.55 0.02 -8.61
C PHE A 105 -13.08 -0.06 -8.69
N GLU A 106 -13.61 -0.63 -9.79
CA GLU A 106 -15.04 -0.88 -10.00
C GLU A 106 -15.65 -1.90 -9.02
N LYS A 107 -14.82 -2.62 -8.26
CA LYS A 107 -15.22 -3.58 -7.22
C LYS A 107 -14.95 -3.08 -5.80
N GLY A 108 -14.57 -1.81 -5.66
CA GLY A 108 -14.25 -1.21 -4.37
C GLY A 108 -12.75 -1.14 -4.04
N GLY A 109 -11.88 -1.37 -5.03
CA GLY A 109 -10.46 -1.09 -4.89
C GLY A 109 -10.19 0.41 -4.72
N LYS A 110 -9.19 0.79 -3.90
CA LYS A 110 -8.91 2.21 -3.59
C LYS A 110 -7.73 2.82 -4.34
N ALA A 111 -6.64 2.09 -4.54
CA ALA A 111 -5.38 2.70 -4.95
C ALA A 111 -5.28 2.88 -6.48
N ARG A 112 -5.71 1.88 -7.26
CA ARG A 112 -5.70 1.95 -8.73
C ARG A 112 -6.75 2.93 -9.24
N GLY A 113 -6.37 3.91 -10.06
CA GLY A 113 -7.29 4.87 -10.68
C GLY A 113 -7.71 6.06 -9.81
N TYR A 114 -7.37 6.07 -8.52
CA TYR A 114 -7.61 7.20 -7.62
C TYR A 114 -6.97 8.50 -8.12
N ALA A 115 -5.68 8.43 -8.47
CA ALA A 115 -4.95 9.62 -8.93
C ALA A 115 -5.60 10.24 -10.16
N ASP A 116 -5.95 9.42 -11.14
CA ASP A 116 -6.59 9.86 -12.38
C ASP A 116 -8.00 10.44 -12.11
N GLU A 117 -8.76 9.88 -11.16
CA GLU A 117 -10.08 10.41 -10.79
C GLU A 117 -9.97 11.81 -10.18
N VAL A 118 -9.10 11.98 -9.18
CA VAL A 118 -8.91 13.27 -8.50
C VAL A 118 -8.44 14.34 -9.49
N GLU A 119 -7.45 14.04 -10.33
CA GLU A 119 -6.96 14.99 -11.34
C GLU A 119 -8.06 15.32 -12.35
N SER A 120 -8.82 14.33 -12.81
CA SER A 120 -9.94 14.57 -13.74
C SER A 120 -11.05 15.42 -13.14
N MET A 121 -11.36 15.24 -11.85
CA MET A 121 -12.36 16.03 -11.13
C MET A 121 -11.85 17.45 -10.85
N TYR A 122 -10.58 17.61 -10.51
CA TYR A 122 -9.99 18.93 -10.25
C TYR A 122 -9.83 19.75 -11.53
N ALA A 123 -9.51 19.11 -12.66
CA ALA A 123 -9.35 19.77 -13.95
C ALA A 123 -10.69 20.24 -14.56
N ASN A 124 -11.82 19.65 -14.18
CA ASN A 124 -13.14 20.01 -14.66
C ASN A 124 -13.77 21.07 -13.74
N GLU A 125 -14.02 22.30 -14.22
CA GLU A 125 -14.55 23.39 -13.39
C GLU A 125 -15.95 23.10 -12.80
N GLU A 126 -16.81 22.45 -13.58
CA GLU A 126 -18.16 22.08 -13.15
C GLU A 126 -18.11 21.03 -12.04
N LEU A 127 -17.29 19.99 -12.21
CA LEU A 127 -17.11 18.96 -11.19
C LEU A 127 -16.34 19.52 -9.98
N ARG A 128 -15.35 20.38 -10.18
CA ARG A 128 -14.60 21.00 -9.09
C ARG A 128 -15.52 21.82 -8.20
N ALA A 129 -16.45 22.57 -8.79
CA ALA A 129 -17.47 23.35 -8.07
C ALA A 129 -16.86 24.22 -6.94
N GLY A 130 -15.69 24.82 -7.19
CA GLY A 130 -14.97 25.65 -6.23
C GLY A 130 -14.20 24.89 -5.13
N ARG A 131 -14.28 23.55 -5.08
CA ARG A 131 -13.53 22.72 -4.13
C ARG A 131 -12.04 22.75 -4.41
N SER A 132 -11.25 22.72 -3.35
CA SER A 132 -9.81 22.53 -3.39
C SER A 132 -9.43 21.11 -3.82
N PHE A 133 -8.17 20.94 -4.23
CA PHE A 133 -7.63 19.61 -4.56
C PHE A 133 -7.74 18.65 -3.38
N ASN A 134 -7.51 19.13 -2.16
CA ASN A 134 -7.58 18.32 -0.95
C ASN A 134 -9.00 17.81 -0.65
N GLU A 135 -10.00 18.67 -0.84
CA GLU A 135 -11.40 18.29 -0.68
C GLU A 135 -11.80 17.22 -1.70
N ILE A 136 -11.41 17.38 -2.96
CA ILE A 136 -11.68 16.39 -4.01
C ILE A 136 -10.96 15.08 -3.72
N GLY A 137 -9.68 15.10 -3.34
CA GLY A 137 -8.93 13.89 -3.00
C GLY A 137 -9.56 13.12 -1.85
N ARG A 138 -9.92 13.82 -0.77
CA ARG A 138 -10.63 13.23 0.37
C ARG A 138 -11.99 12.65 -0.05
N ASP A 139 -12.77 13.38 -0.84
CA ASP A 139 -14.08 12.95 -1.29
C ASP A 139 -13.97 11.70 -2.20
N CYS A 140 -13.01 11.65 -3.12
CA CYS A 140 -12.75 10.50 -3.98
C CYS A 140 -12.39 9.24 -3.18
N TRP A 141 -11.72 9.39 -2.03
CA TRP A 141 -11.45 8.27 -1.13
C TRP A 141 -12.72 7.77 -0.44
N HIS A 142 -13.57 8.68 0.02
CA HIS A 142 -14.83 8.35 0.70
C HIS A 142 -15.86 7.78 -0.24
N ARG A 143 -15.91 8.24 -1.48
CA ARG A 143 -16.86 7.78 -2.49
C ARG A 143 -16.35 8.15 -3.86
N SER A 144 -16.04 7.14 -4.65
CA SER A 144 -15.82 7.35 -6.08
C SER A 144 -17.15 7.72 -6.76
N THR A 145 -17.08 8.68 -7.67
CA THR A 145 -18.19 9.01 -8.58
C THR A 145 -18.54 7.86 -9.53
N ARG A 146 -17.64 6.87 -9.64
CA ARG A 146 -17.71 5.72 -10.57
C ARG A 146 -18.39 4.50 -9.96
N THR A 147 -18.67 4.51 -8.66
CA THR A 147 -19.37 3.42 -7.97
C THR A 147 -20.82 3.82 -7.68
N LEU A 148 -21.76 3.05 -8.23
CA LEU A 148 -23.21 3.33 -8.11
C LEU A 148 -23.79 3.02 -6.73
N ASN A 149 -23.09 2.20 -5.92
CA ASN A 149 -23.58 1.71 -4.64
C ASN A 149 -22.69 2.19 -3.48
N ASP A 150 -23.32 2.50 -2.34
CA ASP A 150 -22.64 2.89 -1.10
C ASP A 150 -21.99 1.71 -0.37
N LEU A 151 -22.29 0.48 -0.80
CA LEU A 151 -21.75 -0.76 -0.25
C LEU A 151 -20.59 -1.28 -1.09
N VAL A 152 -19.46 -1.53 -0.43
CA VAL A 152 -18.31 -2.21 -1.00
C VAL A 152 -18.53 -3.71 -0.93
N ASN A 153 -18.49 -4.37 -2.09
CA ASN A 153 -18.67 -5.81 -2.21
C ASN A 153 -17.39 -6.48 -2.74
N ILE A 154 -16.40 -6.61 -1.87
CA ILE A 154 -15.20 -7.39 -2.15
C ILE A 154 -15.47 -8.84 -1.77
N ARG A 155 -15.23 -9.77 -2.70
CA ARG A 155 -15.36 -11.20 -2.44
C ARG A 155 -14.60 -11.52 -1.14
N GLY A 156 -15.30 -12.00 -0.11
CA GLY A 156 -14.69 -12.59 1.10
C GLY A 156 -14.61 -11.67 2.30
N ILE A 157 -14.91 -10.41 2.06
CA ILE A 157 -15.14 -9.41 3.09
C ILE A 157 -16.66 -9.25 3.22
N PRO A 158 -17.23 -9.22 4.44
CA PRO A 158 -18.62 -8.81 4.63
C PRO A 158 -18.83 -7.44 3.97
N PRO A 159 -19.99 -7.19 3.33
CA PRO A 159 -20.27 -5.86 2.80
C PRO A 159 -20.11 -4.80 3.88
N TYR A 160 -19.49 -3.69 3.52
CA TYR A 160 -19.28 -2.55 4.41
C TYR A 160 -19.56 -1.25 3.64
N PHE A 161 -19.88 -0.18 4.36
CA PHE A 161 -20.11 1.11 3.72
C PHE A 161 -18.79 1.84 3.51
N TRP A 162 -18.67 2.57 2.40
CA TRP A 162 -17.44 3.31 2.10
C TRP A 162 -17.02 4.30 3.22
N TYR A 163 -18.00 4.91 3.91
CA TYR A 163 -17.74 5.88 4.98
C TYR A 163 -17.17 5.24 6.25
N GLU A 164 -17.39 3.94 6.49
CA GLU A 164 -16.87 3.22 7.66
C GLU A 164 -15.34 3.08 7.60
N ASP A 165 -14.79 3.40 6.44
CA ASP A 165 -13.43 3.15 6.03
C ASP A 165 -12.73 4.45 5.60
N SER A 166 -13.22 5.55 6.19
CA SER A 166 -12.68 6.90 6.07
C SER A 166 -11.31 6.98 6.76
N PRO A 167 -10.29 7.60 6.13
CA PRO A 167 -9.00 7.75 6.75
C PRO A 167 -9.12 8.79 7.86
N HIS A 168 -8.33 8.67 8.93
CA HIS A 168 -8.21 9.79 9.87
C HIS A 168 -7.69 11.03 9.12
N ASP A 169 -8.13 12.21 9.53
CA ASP A 169 -7.75 13.48 8.88
C ASP A 169 -6.24 13.69 8.76
N ILE A 170 -5.46 13.11 9.69
CA ILE A 170 -3.99 13.14 9.66
C ILE A 170 -3.38 12.46 8.44
N PHE A 171 -4.09 11.50 7.82
CA PHE A 171 -3.63 10.78 6.62
C PHE A 171 -3.97 11.53 5.34
N VAL A 172 -4.96 12.45 5.36
CA VAL A 172 -5.43 13.16 4.17
C VAL A 172 -4.30 13.95 3.51
N GLY A 173 -3.36 14.47 4.30
CA GLY A 173 -2.21 15.21 3.78
C GLY A 173 -1.38 14.41 2.78
N TYR A 174 -1.06 13.15 3.08
CA TYR A 174 -0.14 12.34 2.26
C TYR A 174 -0.83 11.17 1.54
N ILE A 175 -2.16 11.08 1.58
CA ILE A 175 -2.93 9.99 0.95
C ILE A 175 -2.67 9.89 -0.55
N TRP A 176 -2.44 11.05 -1.18
CA TRP A 176 -2.09 11.18 -2.59
C TRP A 176 -0.80 10.43 -2.93
N ASP A 177 0.28 10.76 -2.22
CA ASP A 177 1.59 10.14 -2.41
C ASP A 177 1.56 8.66 -2.02
N LEU A 178 0.91 8.36 -0.89
CA LEU A 178 0.78 7.02 -0.34
C LEU A 178 0.15 6.04 -1.34
N LEU A 179 -1.04 6.36 -1.87
CA LEU A 179 -1.74 5.44 -2.77
C LEU A 179 -0.97 5.17 -4.05
N ARG A 180 -0.35 6.21 -4.62
CA ARG A 180 0.49 6.08 -5.82
C ARG A 180 1.71 5.20 -5.56
N GLY A 181 2.39 5.42 -4.45
CA GLY A 181 3.52 4.60 -4.02
C GLY A 181 3.11 3.15 -3.76
N MET A 182 1.97 2.93 -3.10
CA MET A 182 1.47 1.60 -2.79
C MET A 182 1.21 0.76 -4.05
N VAL A 183 0.62 1.33 -5.11
CA VAL A 183 0.40 0.61 -6.38
C VAL A 183 1.72 0.17 -6.97
N ASP A 184 2.69 1.08 -7.09
CA ASP A 184 4.01 0.76 -7.66
C ASP A 184 4.73 -0.29 -6.82
N LEU A 185 4.70 -0.15 -5.49
CA LEU A 185 5.30 -1.14 -4.59
C LEU A 185 4.63 -2.50 -4.74
N HIS A 186 3.30 -2.57 -4.76
CA HIS A 186 2.58 -3.84 -4.90
C HIS A 186 2.90 -4.58 -6.19
N GLU A 187 3.13 -3.86 -7.29
CA GLU A 187 3.52 -4.44 -8.57
C GLU A 187 4.98 -4.93 -8.60
N ASN A 188 5.80 -4.49 -7.66
CA ASN A 188 7.22 -4.81 -7.59
C ASN A 188 7.60 -5.73 -6.40
N ILE A 189 6.72 -6.05 -5.46
CA ILE A 189 7.07 -6.92 -4.32
C ILE A 189 7.10 -8.41 -4.69
N ASP A 190 7.93 -9.18 -3.98
CA ASP A 190 8.04 -10.63 -4.09
C ASP A 190 7.17 -11.37 -3.06
N GLY A 191 6.73 -10.66 -2.02
CA GLY A 191 5.88 -11.23 -0.99
C GLY A 191 5.31 -10.17 -0.05
N VAL A 192 4.40 -10.60 0.82
CA VAL A 192 3.70 -9.75 1.78
C VAL A 192 3.75 -10.41 3.15
N LEU A 193 4.15 -9.65 4.16
CA LEU A 193 4.01 -9.99 5.56
C LEU A 193 2.78 -9.26 6.10
N LEU A 194 1.75 -10.03 6.45
CA LEU A 194 0.54 -9.50 7.07
C LEU A 194 0.67 -9.59 8.59
N ASN A 195 0.31 -8.51 9.28
CA ASN A 195 0.19 -8.51 10.73
C ASN A 195 -1.11 -9.22 11.17
N ALA A 196 -1.21 -10.52 10.91
CA ALA A 196 -2.37 -11.33 11.24
C ALA A 196 -1.95 -12.76 11.65
N VAL A 197 -2.61 -13.29 12.67
CA VAL A 197 -2.53 -14.71 13.01
C VAL A 197 -3.64 -15.49 12.31
N PRO A 198 -3.39 -16.74 11.86
CA PRO A 198 -4.39 -17.55 11.16
C PRO A 198 -5.73 -17.73 11.91
N THR A 199 -5.72 -17.60 13.24
CA THR A 199 -6.88 -17.82 14.12
C THR A 199 -7.97 -16.73 14.03
N ILE A 200 -7.72 -15.60 13.35
CA ILE A 200 -8.73 -14.53 13.16
C ILE A 200 -9.87 -14.94 12.18
N VAL A 201 -9.86 -16.17 11.66
CA VAL A 201 -10.89 -16.65 10.72
C VAL A 201 -11.72 -17.78 11.32
N CYS A 202 -12.76 -17.43 12.09
CA CYS A 202 -14.00 -18.21 12.25
C CYS A 202 -15.08 -17.36 12.95
N ILE A 203 -15.66 -16.36 12.25
CA ILE A 203 -16.91 -15.71 12.68
C ILE A 203 -18.11 -16.36 11.95
N ASN A 204 -18.06 -17.68 11.75
CA ASN A 204 -19.23 -18.46 11.34
C ASN A 204 -19.04 -19.94 11.71
N PRO A 205 -19.80 -20.50 12.67
CA PRO A 205 -19.61 -21.87 13.16
C PRO A 205 -20.02 -22.96 12.14
N THR A 206 -20.55 -22.59 10.98
CA THR A 206 -20.98 -23.54 9.94
C THR A 206 -19.88 -23.93 8.94
N TRP A 207 -18.72 -23.27 8.97
CA TRP A 207 -17.60 -23.61 8.09
C TRP A 207 -16.52 -24.32 8.89
N THR A 208 -16.59 -25.65 8.93
CA THR A 208 -15.54 -26.50 9.51
C THR A 208 -14.22 -26.25 8.80
N CYS A 209 -13.31 -25.54 9.47
CA CYS A 209 -11.92 -25.45 9.09
C CYS A 209 -11.29 -26.84 9.32
N LYS A 210 -11.13 -27.63 8.25
CA LYS A 210 -10.36 -28.88 8.32
C LYS A 210 -8.92 -28.54 8.73
N ARG A 211 -8.50 -29.03 9.89
CA ARG A 211 -7.09 -28.99 10.32
C ARG A 211 -6.24 -29.59 9.22
N LEU A 212 -5.28 -28.82 8.70
CA LEU A 212 -4.16 -29.34 7.93
C LEU A 212 -3.17 -30.01 8.91
N THR A 213 -3.48 -31.24 9.31
CA THR A 213 -2.47 -32.15 9.88
C THR A 213 -1.86 -32.91 8.71
N GLY A 214 -0.70 -32.45 8.25
CA GLY A 214 0.00 -33.06 7.12
C GLY A 214 1.46 -32.63 7.08
N ILE A 215 2.16 -32.73 8.21
CA ILE A 215 3.62 -32.83 8.21
C ILE A 215 3.91 -34.31 8.43
N HIS A 216 4.15 -35.03 7.33
CA HIS A 216 4.84 -36.30 7.41
C HIS A 216 6.34 -36.01 7.47
N ALA A 217 6.97 -36.49 8.54
CA ALA A 217 8.41 -36.63 8.67
C ALA A 217 8.97 -37.62 7.63
#